data_AF-V9ICZ3-F1
#
_entry.id   AF-V9ICZ3-F1
#
_cell.length_a   1.000
_cell.length_b   1.000
_cell.length_c   1.000
_cell.angle_alpha   90.00
_cell.angle_beta   90.00
_cell.angle_gamma   90.00
#
_symmetry.space_group_name_H-M   'P 1'
#
loop_
_entity.id
_entity.type
_entity.pdbx_description
1 polymer ?
#
loop_
_entity_poly.entity_id
_entity_poly.type
_entity_poly.pdbx_seq_one_letter_code
_entity_poly.pdbx_strand_id
1 'polypeptide(L)'
;MLPLTSAFESLGQLIGPADPSLFAAEEAKKALIGLARDLRGLAYAFNTKTSYMMLFDWIYPNYTPILLHAVELWHYEPQVTTPVLKLFAELVQNRSQRLQFDASSPNGILLFREASKVICSYGNRILNVEVPKDQIYPLKLKGISICFSMLKAALCGSYVNFGVFRLYGDEALDNALNTFVKLLLSIPQSDLLDYPKLSTTYFVLLECLAQDHMVFLSTLEPRVFLYILSSISEGLTALDTMVCTGCCATLDHIVTYLFKQLYQKGGYPGRKNTVVPGGGDLFLQVLKQHPEILQQMLSTVLNVIMFEDCRNQWSMSRPLLGLILLNEEYFNQLRENIIRSQPVDKQATMAQWFENLMEGIERNLLTKNRDRFTQNLSLFRRDINDTLKGPNTTANPIGDMMTLTFN
;
A
#
# COMPACT_ATOMS: atom_id res chain seq x y z
N MET A 1 36.24 -20.80 4.03
CA MET A 1 35.37 -19.64 4.34
C MET A 1 36.06 -18.82 5.41
N LEU A 2 36.17 -17.51 5.22
CA LEU A 2 36.59 -16.60 6.29
C LEU A 2 35.45 -16.49 7.33
N PRO A 3 35.74 -16.36 8.63
CA PRO A 3 34.73 -16.05 9.63
C PRO A 3 34.00 -14.74 9.31
N LEU A 4 32.69 -14.67 9.56
CA LEU A 4 31.87 -13.50 9.21
C LEU A 4 32.39 -12.20 9.84
N THR A 5 32.80 -12.24 11.11
CA THR A 5 33.41 -11.10 11.81
C THR A 5 34.62 -10.57 11.05
N SER A 6 35.57 -11.44 10.72
CA SER A 6 36.78 -11.06 9.99
C SER A 6 36.46 -10.51 8.60
N ALA A 7 35.45 -11.08 7.92
CA ALA A 7 35.03 -10.59 6.62
C ALA A 7 34.42 -9.17 6.68
N PHE A 8 33.66 -8.85 7.73
CA PHE A 8 33.13 -7.50 7.96
C PHE A 8 34.20 -6.49 8.36
N GLU A 9 35.16 -6.90 9.19
CA GLU A 9 36.30 -6.05 9.57
C GLU A 9 37.17 -5.72 8.35
N SER A 10 37.47 -6.70 7.50
CA SER A 10 38.16 -6.47 6.22
C SER A 10 37.36 -5.56 5.30
N LEU A 11 36.03 -5.75 5.21
CA LEU A 11 35.17 -4.87 4.42
C LEU A 11 35.21 -3.42 4.94
N GLY A 12 35.14 -3.23 6.25
CA GLY A 12 35.24 -1.90 6.87
C GLY A 12 36.57 -1.21 6.55
N GLN A 13 37.68 -1.94 6.52
CA GLN A 13 38.99 -1.42 6.13
C GLN A 13 39.06 -1.05 4.64
N LEU A 14 38.37 -1.79 3.77
CA LEU A 14 38.34 -1.52 2.33
C LEU A 14 37.46 -0.31 1.96
N ILE A 15 36.37 -0.08 2.70
CA ILE A 15 35.43 1.03 2.44
C ILE A 15 35.82 2.32 3.19
N GLY A 16 36.54 2.21 4.31
CA GLY A 16 36.94 3.34 5.15
C GLY A 16 37.80 4.46 4.51
N PRO A 17 38.66 4.22 3.49
CA PRO A 17 39.43 5.28 2.85
C PRO A 17 38.56 6.21 2.00
N ALA A 18 38.84 7.52 2.03
CA ALA A 18 38.10 8.53 1.26
C ALA A 18 38.25 8.41 -0.27
N ASP A 19 39.27 7.70 -0.75
CA ASP A 19 39.52 7.46 -2.19
C ASP A 19 40.15 6.07 -2.40
N PRO A 20 39.35 4.98 -2.40
CA PRO A 20 39.86 3.64 -2.60
C PRO A 20 40.30 3.43 -4.05
N SER A 21 41.37 2.67 -4.27
CA SER A 21 41.78 2.28 -5.63
C SER A 21 40.63 1.54 -6.32
N LEU A 22 40.52 1.66 -7.66
CA LEU A 22 39.45 1.01 -8.43
C LEU A 22 39.38 -0.51 -8.15
N PHE A 23 40.53 -1.14 -7.93
CA PHE A 23 40.62 -2.55 -7.56
C PHE A 23 40.07 -2.83 -6.15
N ALA A 24 40.44 -2.03 -5.15
CA ALA A 24 39.93 -2.16 -3.78
C ALA A 24 38.41 -1.92 -3.72
N ALA A 25 37.90 -0.98 -4.52
CA ALA A 25 36.46 -0.73 -4.62
C ALA A 25 35.70 -1.94 -5.21
N GLU A 26 36.21 -2.55 -6.29
CA GLU A 26 35.59 -3.74 -6.89
C GLU A 26 35.67 -4.97 -5.97
N GLU A 27 36.76 -5.14 -5.23
CA GLU A 27 36.88 -6.19 -4.22
C GLU A 27 35.91 -5.99 -3.06
N ALA A 28 35.80 -4.75 -2.56
CA ALA A 28 34.85 -4.39 -1.51
C ALA A 28 33.40 -4.64 -1.93
N LYS A 29 33.02 -4.28 -3.16
CA LYS A 29 31.69 -4.55 -3.71
C LYS A 29 31.39 -6.05 -3.73
N LYS A 30 32.31 -6.88 -4.25
CA LYS A 30 32.14 -8.33 -4.31
C LYS A 30 31.99 -8.94 -2.92
N ALA A 31 32.82 -8.53 -1.98
CA ALA A 31 32.77 -8.98 -0.59
C ALA A 31 31.42 -8.60 0.06
N LEU A 32 30.98 -7.34 -0.09
CA LEU A 32 29.70 -6.87 0.42
C LEU A 32 28.51 -7.64 -0.18
N ILE A 33 28.51 -7.87 -1.49
CA ILE A 33 27.45 -8.62 -2.17
C ILE A 33 27.35 -10.05 -1.59
N GLY A 34 28.48 -10.71 -1.39
CA GLY A 34 28.54 -12.03 -0.75
C GLY A 34 27.99 -12.01 0.66
N LEU A 35 28.53 -11.13 1.51
CA LEU A 35 28.12 -10.99 2.91
C LEU A 35 26.63 -10.68 3.06
N ALA A 36 26.10 -9.73 2.29
CA ALA A 36 24.68 -9.36 2.36
C ALA A 36 23.76 -10.53 1.96
N ARG A 37 24.17 -11.35 0.97
CA ARG A 37 23.41 -12.54 0.55
C ARG A 37 23.46 -13.65 1.60
N ASP A 38 24.64 -13.92 2.15
CA ASP A 38 24.85 -14.96 3.17
C ASP A 38 24.09 -14.60 4.46
N LEU A 39 24.22 -13.36 4.94
CA LEU A 39 23.48 -12.87 6.10
C LEU A 39 21.98 -12.91 5.88
N ARG A 40 21.50 -12.60 4.68
CA ARG A 40 20.07 -12.71 4.36
C ARG A 40 19.62 -14.16 4.44
N GLY A 41 20.44 -15.10 3.97
CA GLY A 41 20.18 -16.55 4.09
C GLY A 41 20.12 -17.01 5.53
N LEU A 42 21.05 -16.54 6.38
CA LEU A 42 21.04 -16.82 7.82
C LEU A 42 19.81 -16.23 8.50
N ALA A 43 19.51 -14.94 8.24
CA ALA A 43 18.32 -14.29 8.74
C ALA A 43 17.05 -15.04 8.32
N TYR A 44 16.99 -15.54 7.08
CA TYR A 44 15.86 -16.33 6.60
C TYR A 44 15.70 -17.66 7.34
N ALA A 45 16.80 -18.34 7.67
CA ALA A 45 16.80 -19.61 8.38
C ALA A 45 16.50 -19.48 9.87
N PHE A 46 16.85 -18.34 10.48
CA PHE A 46 16.63 -18.07 11.91
C PHE A 46 15.17 -17.68 12.18
N ASN A 47 14.37 -18.71 12.43
CA ASN A 47 12.93 -18.62 12.67
C ASN A 47 12.54 -18.60 14.17
N THR A 48 13.51 -18.64 15.09
CA THR A 48 13.26 -18.58 16.54
C THR A 48 13.79 -17.26 17.14
N LYS A 49 13.18 -16.76 18.21
CA LYS A 49 13.65 -15.57 18.95
C LYS A 49 15.14 -15.67 19.28
N THR A 50 15.58 -16.80 19.84
CA THR A 50 16.97 -17.00 20.28
C THR A 50 17.97 -16.93 19.11
N SER A 51 17.72 -17.66 18.03
CA SER A 51 18.62 -17.67 16.86
C SER A 51 18.66 -16.31 16.16
N TYR A 52 17.51 -15.63 16.06
CA TYR A 52 17.44 -14.28 15.54
C TYR A 52 18.22 -13.28 16.41
N MET A 53 18.06 -13.35 17.73
CA MET A 53 18.74 -12.47 18.67
C MET A 53 20.26 -12.63 18.60
N MET A 54 20.77 -13.86 18.47
CA MET A 54 22.22 -14.08 18.26
C MET A 54 22.74 -13.36 17.01
N LEU A 55 21.96 -13.33 15.93
CA LEU A 55 22.31 -12.60 14.72
C LEU A 55 22.21 -11.08 14.92
N PHE A 56 21.13 -10.62 15.56
CA PHE A 56 20.86 -9.20 15.77
C PHE A 56 21.91 -8.56 16.70
N ASP A 57 22.23 -9.21 17.82
CA ASP A 57 23.25 -8.76 18.78
C ASP A 57 24.66 -8.77 18.18
N TRP A 58 24.91 -9.65 17.19
CA TRP A 58 26.18 -9.68 16.47
C TRP A 58 26.27 -8.57 15.41
N ILE A 59 25.21 -8.32 14.64
CA ILE A 59 25.22 -7.34 13.54
C ILE A 59 25.09 -5.90 14.04
N TYR A 60 24.24 -5.66 15.03
CA TYR A 60 23.96 -4.36 15.61
C TYR A 60 24.70 -4.20 16.95
N PRO A 61 25.37 -3.07 17.22
CA PRO A 61 25.45 -1.86 16.39
C PRO A 61 26.69 -1.83 15.46
N ASN A 62 27.54 -2.85 15.50
CA ASN A 62 28.91 -2.73 14.97
C ASN A 62 29.00 -2.77 13.45
N TYR A 63 28.16 -3.56 12.78
CA TYR A 63 28.29 -3.82 11.34
C TYR A 63 27.18 -3.17 10.50
N THR A 64 26.06 -2.75 11.11
CA THR A 64 25.02 -1.99 10.40
C THR A 64 25.52 -0.66 9.79
N PRO A 65 26.44 0.11 10.42
CA PRO A 65 26.96 1.34 9.82
C PRO A 65 27.77 1.09 8.55
N ILE A 66 28.50 -0.03 8.47
CA ILE A 66 29.28 -0.41 7.27
C ILE A 66 28.31 -0.67 6.10
N LEU A 67 27.22 -1.39 6.35
CA LEU A 67 26.19 -1.66 5.34
C LEU A 67 25.49 -0.39 4.87
N LEU A 68 25.18 0.52 5.81
CA LEU A 68 24.55 1.81 5.49
C LEU A 68 25.47 2.67 4.63
N HIS A 69 26.74 2.79 5.03
CA HIS A 69 27.72 3.58 4.30
C HIS A 69 27.95 3.05 2.87
N ALA A 70 27.94 1.74 2.69
CA ALA A 70 28.04 1.14 1.37
C ALA A 70 26.84 1.45 0.45
N VAL A 71 25.63 1.51 1.02
CA VAL A 71 24.43 1.91 0.28
C VAL A 71 24.52 3.38 -0.15
N GLU A 72 25.11 4.24 0.67
CA GLU A 72 25.36 5.65 0.35
C GLU A 72 26.39 5.84 -0.74
N LEU A 73 27.46 5.04 -0.71
CA LEU A 73 28.57 5.14 -1.65
C LEU A 73 28.18 4.63 -3.04
N TRP A 74 27.53 3.48 -3.11
CA TRP A 74 27.20 2.79 -4.36
C TRP A 74 25.71 2.85 -4.70
N HIS A 75 25.02 3.94 -4.34
CA HIS A 75 23.57 4.09 -4.52
C HIS A 75 23.10 3.90 -5.97
N TYR A 76 23.96 4.20 -6.94
CA TYR A 76 23.71 4.05 -8.39
C TYR A 76 23.99 2.64 -8.94
N GLU A 77 24.48 1.70 -8.11
CA GLU A 77 24.78 0.32 -8.51
C GLU A 77 23.83 -0.70 -7.85
N PRO A 78 22.74 -1.10 -8.52
CA PRO A 78 21.75 -2.01 -7.95
C PRO A 78 22.30 -3.38 -7.56
N GLN A 79 23.39 -3.82 -8.19
CA GLN A 79 24.05 -5.09 -7.86
C GLN A 79 24.56 -5.11 -6.42
N VAL A 80 24.93 -3.94 -5.90
CA VAL A 80 25.45 -3.75 -4.54
C VAL A 80 24.34 -3.38 -3.58
N THR A 81 23.47 -2.43 -3.93
CA THR A 81 22.40 -1.96 -3.03
C THR A 81 21.29 -3.00 -2.84
N THR A 82 20.90 -3.73 -3.90
CA THR A 82 19.79 -4.70 -3.82
C THR A 82 20.01 -5.80 -2.76
N PRO A 83 21.19 -6.46 -2.68
CA PRO A 83 21.48 -7.40 -1.60
C PRO A 83 21.32 -6.80 -0.20
N VAL A 84 21.85 -5.59 0.04
CA VAL A 84 21.79 -4.92 1.34
C VAL A 84 20.33 -4.56 1.70
N LEU A 85 19.59 -3.95 0.77
CA LEU A 85 18.17 -3.64 0.96
C LEU A 85 17.36 -4.91 1.27
N LYS A 86 17.63 -6.02 0.57
CA LYS A 86 16.96 -7.30 0.83
C LYS A 86 17.33 -7.94 2.15
N LEU A 87 18.56 -7.73 2.64
CA LEU A 87 18.97 -8.15 3.98
C LEU A 87 18.15 -7.40 5.03
N PHE A 88 18.08 -6.06 4.95
CA PHE A 88 17.29 -5.28 5.90
C PHE A 88 15.79 -5.58 5.82
N ALA A 89 15.24 -5.78 4.62
CA ALA A 89 13.86 -6.22 4.44
C ALA A 89 13.60 -7.58 5.09
N GLU A 90 14.57 -8.50 5.04
CA GLU A 90 14.49 -9.77 5.75
C GLU A 90 14.61 -9.56 7.27
N LEU A 91 15.52 -8.71 7.76
CA LEU A 91 15.72 -8.49 9.21
C LEU A 91 14.46 -7.97 9.91
N VAL A 92 13.69 -7.08 9.27
CA VAL A 92 12.45 -6.53 9.83
C VAL A 92 11.23 -7.44 9.68
N GLN A 93 11.35 -8.54 8.92
CA GLN A 93 10.24 -9.45 8.70
C GLN A 93 9.99 -10.32 9.95
N ASN A 94 8.80 -10.24 10.53
CA ASN A 94 8.40 -11.09 11.66
C ASN A 94 7.94 -12.49 11.21
N ARG A 95 8.85 -13.28 10.63
CA ARG A 95 8.57 -14.67 10.26
C ARG A 95 8.47 -15.55 11.51
N SER A 96 7.45 -16.39 11.58
CA SER A 96 7.27 -17.39 12.65
C SER A 96 7.33 -16.79 14.06
N GLN A 97 6.87 -15.54 14.24
CA GLN A 97 6.91 -14.81 15.52
C GLN A 97 8.31 -14.64 16.11
N ARG A 98 9.36 -14.63 15.29
CA ARG A 98 10.75 -14.48 15.77
C ARG A 98 11.06 -13.11 16.38
N LEU A 99 10.32 -12.05 16.01
CA LEU A 99 10.49 -10.68 16.51
C LEU A 99 9.66 -10.41 17.77
N GLN A 100 9.45 -11.42 18.61
CA GLN A 100 8.74 -11.27 19.88
C GLN A 100 9.71 -10.78 20.97
N PHE A 101 9.89 -9.46 21.05
CA PHE A 101 10.69 -8.82 22.07
C PHE A 101 9.91 -8.68 23.39
N ASP A 102 10.63 -8.72 24.51
CA ASP A 102 10.03 -8.45 25.82
C ASP A 102 9.66 -6.97 25.92
N ALA A 103 8.61 -6.62 26.67
CA ALA A 103 8.08 -5.25 26.73
C ALA A 103 9.10 -4.20 27.22
N SER A 104 10.14 -4.63 27.94
CA SER A 104 11.25 -3.80 28.41
C SER A 104 12.42 -3.70 27.42
N SER A 105 12.40 -4.48 26.33
CA SER A 105 13.50 -4.54 25.38
C SER A 105 13.46 -3.37 24.39
N PRO A 106 14.57 -2.64 24.19
CA PRO A 106 14.65 -1.59 23.17
C PRO A 106 14.83 -2.17 21.76
N ASN A 107 15.04 -3.49 21.60
CA ASN A 107 15.51 -4.09 20.35
C ASN A 107 14.58 -3.86 19.16
N GLY A 108 13.25 -3.86 19.39
CA GLY A 108 12.30 -3.54 18.33
C GLY A 108 12.45 -2.11 17.81
N ILE A 109 12.64 -1.15 18.72
CA ILE A 109 12.86 0.26 18.38
C ILE A 109 14.17 0.39 17.61
N LEU A 110 15.24 -0.25 18.09
CA LEU A 110 16.56 -0.20 17.45
C LEU A 110 16.53 -0.80 16.04
N LEU A 111 15.89 -1.95 15.87
CA LEU A 111 15.71 -2.60 14.57
C LEU A 111 14.97 -1.70 13.58
N PHE A 112 13.87 -1.07 14.02
CA PHE A 112 13.12 -0.14 13.18
C PHE A 112 13.94 1.11 12.83
N ARG A 113 14.71 1.65 13.77
CA ARG A 113 15.58 2.81 13.51
C ARG A 113 16.61 2.50 12.44
N GLU A 114 17.25 1.33 12.48
CA GLU A 114 18.21 0.93 11.44
C GLU A 114 17.52 0.74 10.08
N ALA A 115 16.34 0.12 10.04
CA ALA A 115 15.56 0.01 8.81
C ALA A 115 15.16 1.38 8.24
N SER A 116 14.72 2.31 9.11
CA SER A 116 14.39 3.68 8.73
C SER A 116 15.60 4.40 8.14
N LYS A 117 16.79 4.30 8.77
CA LYS A 117 18.03 4.88 8.23
C LYS A 117 18.34 4.36 6.83
N VAL A 118 18.23 3.05 6.61
CA VAL A 118 18.49 2.44 5.30
C VAL A 118 17.50 2.92 4.24
N ILE A 119 16.20 2.97 4.58
CA ILE A 119 15.17 3.51 3.68
C ILE A 119 15.46 4.96 3.32
N CYS A 120 15.76 5.80 4.32
CA CYS A 120 16.02 7.23 4.12
C CYS A 120 17.30 7.46 3.31
N SER A 121 18.37 6.72 3.62
CA SER A 121 19.67 6.87 2.99
C SER A 121 19.63 6.45 1.51
N TYR A 122 19.09 5.27 1.21
CA TYR A 122 18.89 4.84 -0.17
C TYR A 122 17.86 5.74 -0.90
N GLY A 123 16.72 5.99 -0.25
CA GLY A 123 15.59 6.69 -0.84
C GLY A 123 15.93 8.11 -1.26
N ASN A 124 16.61 8.89 -0.42
CA ASN A 124 16.97 10.27 -0.78
C ASN A 124 18.03 10.33 -1.90
N ARG A 125 18.88 9.31 -2.03
CA ARG A 125 19.91 9.26 -3.08
C ARG A 125 19.34 8.81 -4.43
N ILE A 126 18.49 7.79 -4.44
CA ILE A 126 17.94 7.23 -5.69
C ILE A 126 17.01 8.20 -6.41
N LEU A 127 16.38 9.14 -5.70
CA LEU A 127 15.54 10.18 -6.30
C LEU A 127 16.30 11.01 -7.34
N ASN A 128 17.57 11.32 -7.06
CA ASN A 128 18.43 12.14 -7.92
C ASN A 128 19.10 11.36 -9.07
N VAL A 129 18.88 10.05 -9.15
CA VAL A 129 19.46 9.22 -10.22
C VAL A 129 18.56 9.28 -11.44
N GLU A 130 19.10 9.80 -12.53
CA GLU A 130 18.50 9.76 -13.86
C GLU A 130 18.76 8.40 -14.51
N VAL A 131 17.71 7.78 -15.02
CA VAL A 131 17.77 6.42 -15.57
C VAL A 131 17.09 6.39 -16.93
N PRO A 132 17.70 5.74 -17.94
CA PRO A 132 17.04 5.47 -19.22
C PRO A 132 15.72 4.70 -19.04
N LYS A 133 14.71 5.03 -19.85
CA LYS A 133 13.36 4.42 -19.73
C LYS A 133 13.38 2.89 -19.85
N ASP A 134 14.27 2.33 -20.66
CA ASP A 134 14.46 0.88 -20.85
C ASP A 134 15.03 0.17 -19.61
N GLN A 135 15.72 0.91 -18.73
CA GLN A 135 16.39 0.36 -17.53
C GLN A 135 15.84 0.90 -16.22
N ILE A 136 14.73 1.64 -16.27
CA ILE A 136 14.11 2.26 -15.10
C ILE A 136 13.77 1.23 -14.01
N TYR A 137 13.27 0.07 -14.40
CA TYR A 137 12.94 -0.99 -13.45
C TYR A 137 14.15 -1.55 -12.72
N PRO A 138 15.16 -2.14 -13.39
CA PRO A 138 16.30 -2.74 -12.70
C PRO A 138 17.17 -1.72 -11.95
N LEU A 139 17.28 -0.48 -12.43
CA LEU A 139 18.17 0.53 -11.84
C LEU A 139 17.52 1.39 -10.75
N LYS A 140 16.19 1.59 -10.80
CA LYS A 140 15.47 2.48 -9.87
C LYS A 140 14.31 1.78 -9.16
N LEU A 141 13.28 1.35 -9.92
CA LEU A 141 12.02 0.90 -9.34
C LEU A 141 12.14 -0.37 -8.49
N LYS A 142 13.07 -1.26 -8.84
CA LYS A 142 13.31 -2.50 -8.07
C LYS A 142 13.79 -2.21 -6.64
N GLY A 143 14.67 -1.23 -6.46
CA GLY A 143 15.13 -0.83 -5.13
C GLY A 143 14.03 -0.15 -4.33
N ILE A 144 13.22 0.69 -4.99
CA ILE A 144 12.04 1.33 -4.38
C ILE A 144 11.02 0.28 -3.92
N SER A 145 10.74 -0.72 -4.76
CA SER A 145 9.86 -1.86 -4.41
C SER A 145 10.34 -2.62 -3.16
N ILE A 146 11.65 -2.81 -3.01
CA ILE A 146 12.22 -3.42 -1.79
C ILE A 146 12.05 -2.51 -0.57
N CYS A 147 12.22 -1.19 -0.72
CA CYS A 147 11.95 -0.22 0.35
C CYS A 147 10.49 -0.26 0.79
N PHE A 148 9.54 -0.35 -0.15
CA PHE A 148 8.12 -0.48 0.18
C PHE A 148 7.84 -1.79 0.95
N SER A 149 8.43 -2.90 0.50
CA SER A 149 8.33 -4.18 1.21
C SER A 149 8.94 -4.12 2.62
N MET A 150 10.09 -3.46 2.77
CA MET A 150 10.77 -3.30 4.06
C MET A 150 9.93 -2.47 5.02
N LEU A 151 9.42 -1.32 4.56
CA LEU A 151 8.56 -0.46 5.36
C LEU A 151 7.29 -1.20 5.79
N LYS A 152 6.64 -1.91 4.86
CA LYS A 152 5.46 -2.72 5.16
C LYS A 152 5.73 -3.74 6.25
N ALA A 153 6.81 -4.52 6.11
CA ALA A 153 7.19 -5.54 7.08
C ALA A 153 7.48 -4.95 8.47
N ALA A 154 8.06 -3.75 8.50
CA ALA A 154 8.35 -3.04 9.72
C ALA A 154 7.10 -2.50 10.43
N LEU A 155 6.14 -1.96 9.68
CA LEU A 155 4.88 -1.43 10.23
C LEU A 155 3.96 -2.55 10.74
N CYS A 156 3.81 -3.64 9.98
CA CYS A 156 2.91 -4.74 10.33
C CYS A 156 3.54 -5.83 11.21
N GLY A 157 4.79 -5.64 11.64
CA GLY A 157 5.56 -6.68 12.34
C GLY A 157 5.15 -6.91 13.79
N SER A 158 4.37 -6.01 14.39
CA SER A 158 3.89 -6.04 15.79
C SER A 158 5.00 -6.15 16.84
N TYR A 159 6.23 -5.76 16.51
CA TYR A 159 7.39 -5.83 17.39
C TYR A 159 7.85 -4.46 17.91
N VAL A 160 7.20 -3.37 17.48
CA VAL A 160 7.47 -2.00 17.92
C VAL A 160 6.17 -1.27 18.23
N ASN A 161 6.13 -0.53 19.34
CA ASN A 161 5.07 0.42 19.59
C ASN A 161 5.47 1.79 19.02
N PHE A 162 4.87 2.16 17.89
CA PHE A 162 5.18 3.41 17.21
C PHE A 162 4.82 4.69 17.99
N GLY A 163 3.94 4.60 18.99
CA GLY A 163 3.62 5.73 19.86
C GLY A 163 4.83 6.22 20.68
N VAL A 164 5.80 5.33 20.91
CA VAL A 164 7.04 5.62 21.65
C VAL A 164 7.91 6.64 20.92
N PHE A 165 7.98 6.61 19.59
CA PHE A 165 8.80 7.55 18.81
C PHE A 165 8.40 9.00 19.07
N ARG A 166 7.09 9.29 19.08
CA ARG A 166 6.58 10.64 19.38
C ARG A 166 6.83 11.06 20.83
N LEU A 167 6.77 10.14 21.78
CA LEU A 167 7.01 10.43 23.20
C LEU A 167 8.48 10.79 23.49
N TYR A 168 9.41 10.19 22.76
CA TYR A 168 10.85 10.43 22.94
C TYR A 168 11.45 11.41 21.91
N GLY A 169 10.63 11.99 21.03
CA GLY A 169 11.10 12.91 19.98
C GLY A 169 11.97 12.23 18.91
N ASP A 170 11.79 10.93 18.69
CA ASP A 170 12.52 10.17 17.67
C ASP A 170 11.77 10.26 16.32
N GLU A 171 12.43 10.86 15.32
CA GLU A 171 11.84 11.12 14.00
C GLU A 171 11.94 9.92 13.03
N ALA A 172 12.42 8.76 13.47
CA ALA A 172 12.67 7.62 12.56
C ALA A 172 11.42 7.19 11.79
N LEU A 173 10.23 7.18 12.42
CA LEU A 173 9.00 6.80 11.74
C LEU A 173 8.60 7.85 10.70
N ASP A 174 8.58 9.12 11.10
CA ASP A 174 8.18 10.23 10.24
C ASP A 174 9.14 10.35 9.04
N ASN A 175 10.44 10.16 9.24
CA ASN A 175 11.45 10.16 8.18
C ASN A 175 11.23 9.01 7.17
N ALA A 176 10.91 7.81 7.64
CA ALA A 176 10.62 6.68 6.76
C ALA A 176 9.34 6.90 5.94
N LEU A 177 8.28 7.40 6.58
CA LEU A 177 7.01 7.72 5.91
C LEU A 177 7.14 8.87 4.90
N ASN A 178 7.89 9.93 5.24
CA ASN A 178 8.19 11.02 4.33
C ASN A 178 9.02 10.54 3.13
N THR A 179 9.98 9.64 3.36
CA THR A 179 10.77 9.03 2.28
C THR A 179 9.87 8.18 1.37
N PHE A 180 8.93 7.41 1.93
CA PHE A 180 7.92 6.69 1.15
C PHE A 180 7.15 7.62 0.22
N VAL A 181 6.66 8.77 0.71
CA VAL A 181 5.92 9.75 -0.10
C VAL A 181 6.78 10.30 -1.24
N LYS A 182 8.04 10.67 -0.97
CA LYS A 182 8.96 11.16 -2.00
C LYS A 182 9.23 10.10 -3.07
N LEU A 183 9.44 8.86 -2.65
CA LEU A 183 9.63 7.72 -3.57
C LEU A 183 8.39 7.46 -4.41
N LEU A 184 7.19 7.53 -3.81
CA LEU A 184 5.92 7.37 -4.52
C LEU A 184 5.75 8.42 -5.62
N LEU A 185 5.97 9.69 -5.29
CA LEU A 185 5.86 10.80 -6.26
C LEU A 185 6.90 10.74 -7.39
N SER A 186 7.99 9.98 -7.20
CA SER A 186 9.01 9.80 -8.24
C SER A 186 8.65 8.75 -9.29
N ILE A 187 7.58 7.98 -9.05
CA ILE A 187 7.10 6.93 -9.94
C ILE A 187 5.99 7.52 -10.82
N PRO A 188 6.11 7.47 -12.17
CA PRO A 188 4.99 7.77 -13.04
C PRO A 188 3.84 6.78 -12.80
N GLN A 189 2.61 7.27 -12.79
CA GLN A 189 1.45 6.43 -12.47
C GLN A 189 1.29 5.25 -13.45
N SER A 190 1.60 5.45 -14.74
CA SER A 190 1.62 4.38 -15.75
C SER A 190 2.54 3.21 -15.36
N ASP A 191 3.71 3.52 -14.83
CA ASP A 191 4.74 2.54 -14.50
C ASP A 191 4.32 1.68 -13.29
N LEU A 192 3.42 2.20 -12.44
CA LEU A 192 3.02 1.54 -11.21
C LEU A 192 2.34 0.19 -11.47
N LEU A 193 1.48 0.12 -12.48
CA LEU A 193 0.76 -1.10 -12.88
C LEU A 193 1.51 -1.92 -13.93
N ASP A 194 2.37 -1.30 -14.74
CA ASP A 194 3.19 -1.99 -15.74
C ASP A 194 4.24 -2.92 -15.13
N TYR A 195 4.66 -2.68 -13.89
CA TYR A 195 5.63 -3.50 -13.17
C TYR A 195 4.98 -4.28 -12.01
N PRO A 196 4.59 -5.55 -12.20
CA PRO A 196 3.80 -6.31 -11.21
C PRO A 196 4.43 -6.36 -9.81
N LYS A 197 5.75 -6.54 -9.71
CA LYS A 197 6.44 -6.57 -8.42
C LYS A 197 6.37 -5.25 -7.67
N LEU A 198 6.45 -4.13 -8.40
CA LEU A 198 6.31 -2.79 -7.82
C LEU A 198 4.87 -2.61 -7.34
N SER A 199 3.90 -2.88 -8.22
CA SER A 199 2.47 -2.85 -7.93
C SER A 199 2.12 -3.62 -6.65
N THR A 200 2.52 -4.89 -6.55
CA THR A 200 2.26 -5.71 -5.36
C THR A 200 2.84 -5.09 -4.10
N THR A 201 4.11 -4.66 -4.13
CA THR A 201 4.74 -4.07 -2.94
C THR A 201 4.12 -2.73 -2.53
N TYR A 202 3.68 -1.93 -3.50
CA TYR A 202 3.02 -0.65 -3.26
C TYR A 202 1.63 -0.85 -2.65
N PHE A 203 0.75 -1.61 -3.29
CA PHE A 203 -0.63 -1.77 -2.80
C PHE A 203 -0.70 -2.48 -1.46
N VAL A 204 0.18 -3.46 -1.21
CA VAL A 204 0.26 -4.14 0.10
C VAL A 204 0.77 -3.20 1.21
N LEU A 205 1.68 -2.27 0.89
CA LEU A 205 2.09 -1.23 1.84
C LEU A 205 0.95 -0.23 2.07
N LEU A 206 0.29 0.20 0.99
CA LEU A 206 -0.79 1.19 1.05
C LEU A 206 -1.98 0.67 1.88
N GLU A 207 -2.35 -0.61 1.71
CA GLU A 207 -3.36 -1.27 2.54
C GLU A 207 -2.99 -1.23 4.02
N CYS A 208 -1.75 -1.58 4.36
CA CYS A 208 -1.24 -1.51 5.74
C CYS A 208 -1.29 -0.09 6.30
N LEU A 209 -0.94 0.92 5.51
CA LEU A 209 -1.03 2.32 5.91
C LEU A 209 -2.49 2.75 6.12
N ALA A 210 -3.42 2.35 5.26
CA ALA A 210 -4.83 2.68 5.38
C ALA A 210 -5.48 1.98 6.58
N GLN A 211 -5.02 0.77 6.92
CA GLN A 211 -5.53 0.01 8.06
C GLN A 211 -5.06 0.61 9.40
N ASP A 212 -3.75 0.75 9.59
CA ASP A 212 -3.16 1.03 10.92
C ASP A 212 -2.64 2.47 11.07
N HIS A 213 -2.36 3.15 9.94
CA HIS A 213 -1.74 4.48 9.91
C HIS A 213 -2.60 5.52 9.15
N MET A 214 -3.93 5.35 9.12
CA MET A 214 -4.84 6.23 8.37
C MET A 214 -4.72 7.71 8.74
N VAL A 215 -4.35 8.01 10.00
CA VAL A 215 -4.09 9.39 10.45
C VAL A 215 -2.96 10.02 9.63
N PHE A 216 -1.89 9.29 9.35
CA PHE A 216 -0.81 9.76 8.49
C PHE A 216 -1.32 10.01 7.06
N LEU A 217 -2.07 9.08 6.46
CA LEU A 217 -2.64 9.28 5.12
C LEU A 217 -3.54 10.52 5.05
N SER A 218 -4.28 10.82 6.13
CA SER A 218 -5.14 12.01 6.20
C SER A 218 -4.36 13.33 6.27
N THR A 219 -3.09 13.30 6.70
CA THR A 219 -2.21 14.48 6.78
C THR A 219 -1.45 14.78 5.48
N LEU A 220 -1.56 13.90 4.47
CA LEU A 220 -0.83 14.06 3.22
C LEU A 220 -1.29 15.28 2.42
N GLU A 221 -0.36 15.85 1.67
CA GLU A 221 -0.67 16.93 0.74
C GLU A 221 -1.69 16.48 -0.33
N PRO A 222 -2.56 17.39 -0.82
CA PRO A 222 -3.59 17.08 -1.81
C PRO A 222 -3.06 16.31 -3.03
N ARG A 223 -1.89 16.70 -3.55
CA ARG A 223 -1.29 16.07 -4.74
C ARG A 223 -0.94 14.60 -4.51
N VAL A 224 -0.38 14.28 -3.35
CA VAL A 224 -0.04 12.90 -2.98
C VAL A 224 -1.31 12.08 -2.80
N PHE A 225 -2.32 12.68 -2.17
CA PHE A 225 -3.57 11.99 -1.94
C PHE A 225 -4.32 11.69 -3.24
N LEU A 226 -4.37 12.66 -4.16
CA LEU A 226 -4.94 12.46 -5.50
C LEU A 226 -4.21 11.33 -6.24
N TYR A 227 -2.87 11.31 -6.21
CA TYR A 227 -2.08 10.20 -6.79
C TYR A 227 -2.50 8.84 -6.20
N ILE A 228 -2.64 8.76 -4.87
CA ILE A 228 -3.07 7.54 -4.19
C ILE A 228 -4.47 7.11 -4.67
N LEU A 229 -5.44 8.03 -4.69
CA LEU A 229 -6.79 7.73 -5.15
C LEU A 229 -6.82 7.28 -6.61
N SER A 230 -6.13 7.99 -7.51
CA SER A 230 -6.05 7.62 -8.92
C SER A 230 -5.41 6.22 -9.08
N SER A 231 -4.35 5.92 -8.33
CA SER A 231 -3.74 4.58 -8.35
C SER A 231 -4.67 3.47 -7.84
N ILE A 232 -5.50 3.75 -6.83
CA ILE A 232 -6.53 2.81 -6.35
C ILE A 232 -7.58 2.60 -7.43
N SER A 233 -8.04 3.67 -8.09
CA SER A 233 -9.06 3.59 -9.13
C SER A 233 -8.62 2.70 -10.29
N GLU A 234 -7.39 2.85 -10.77
CA GLU A 234 -6.82 1.99 -11.81
C GLU A 234 -6.57 0.55 -11.31
N GLY A 235 -6.14 0.42 -10.05
CA GLY A 235 -5.92 -0.89 -9.41
C GLY A 235 -7.19 -1.71 -9.19
N LEU A 236 -8.36 -1.08 -9.05
CA LEU A 236 -9.66 -1.77 -8.96
C LEU A 236 -10.02 -2.52 -10.24
N THR A 237 -9.58 -2.01 -11.39
CA THR A 237 -9.76 -2.61 -12.73
C THR A 237 -8.57 -3.46 -13.17
N ALA A 238 -7.57 -3.68 -12.31
CA ALA A 238 -6.40 -4.46 -12.64
C ALA A 238 -6.73 -5.95 -12.83
N LEU A 239 -6.05 -6.59 -13.79
CA LEU A 239 -6.20 -8.02 -14.08
C LEU A 239 -5.73 -8.92 -12.91
N ASP A 240 -4.78 -8.44 -12.11
CA ASP A 240 -4.28 -9.15 -10.94
C ASP A 240 -5.29 -9.06 -9.79
N THR A 241 -5.89 -10.20 -9.44
CA THR A 241 -6.91 -10.29 -8.39
C THR A 241 -6.39 -9.90 -7.01
N MET A 242 -5.09 -10.07 -6.74
CA MET A 242 -4.48 -9.67 -5.47
C MET A 242 -4.37 -8.15 -5.36
N VAL A 243 -3.96 -7.48 -6.45
CA VAL A 243 -3.92 -6.02 -6.53
C VAL A 243 -5.31 -5.43 -6.34
N CYS A 244 -6.30 -5.95 -7.08
CA CYS A 244 -7.68 -5.51 -6.97
C CYS A 244 -8.23 -5.71 -5.54
N THR A 245 -7.94 -6.85 -4.90
CA THR A 245 -8.35 -7.11 -3.50
C THR A 245 -7.72 -6.11 -2.52
N GLY A 246 -6.42 -5.85 -2.64
CA GLY A 246 -5.72 -4.85 -1.82
C GLY A 246 -6.26 -3.43 -2.03
N CYS A 247 -6.60 -3.06 -3.27
CA CYS A 247 -7.25 -1.78 -3.58
C CYS A 247 -8.64 -1.67 -2.94
N CYS A 248 -9.44 -2.74 -2.99
CA CYS A 248 -10.76 -2.77 -2.34
C CYS A 248 -10.65 -2.58 -0.83
N ALA A 249 -9.71 -3.29 -0.18
CA ALA A 249 -9.46 -3.18 1.26
C ALA A 249 -8.99 -1.77 1.64
N THR A 250 -8.02 -1.23 0.90
CA THR A 250 -7.51 0.14 1.07
C THR A 250 -8.65 1.15 0.95
N LEU A 251 -9.48 1.04 -0.08
CA LEU A 251 -10.60 1.93 -0.32
C LEU A 251 -11.66 1.84 0.79
N ASP A 252 -11.98 0.62 1.26
CA ASP A 252 -12.92 0.44 2.38
C ASP A 252 -12.39 1.12 3.66
N HIS A 253 -11.08 1.04 3.95
CA HIS A 253 -10.48 1.75 5.08
C HIS A 253 -10.59 3.27 4.95
N ILE A 254 -10.25 3.82 3.78
CA ILE A 254 -10.35 5.26 3.47
C ILE A 254 -11.79 5.75 3.62
N VAL A 255 -12.73 5.06 2.99
CA VAL A 255 -14.16 5.40 3.00
C VAL A 255 -14.77 5.24 4.40
N THR A 256 -14.36 4.22 5.16
CA THR A 256 -14.77 4.05 6.56
C THR A 256 -14.31 5.21 7.43
N TYR A 257 -13.05 5.63 7.24
CA TYR A 257 -12.49 6.76 7.97
C TYR A 257 -13.26 8.05 7.65
N LEU A 258 -13.54 8.29 6.37
CA LEU A 258 -14.35 9.43 5.92
C LEU A 258 -15.74 9.45 6.53
N PHE A 259 -16.44 8.32 6.46
CA PHE A 259 -17.78 8.19 7.01
C PHE A 259 -17.79 8.51 8.51
N LYS A 260 -16.81 8.00 9.27
CA LYS A 260 -16.67 8.30 10.70
C LYS A 260 -16.41 9.79 10.97
N GLN A 261 -15.54 10.43 10.20
CA GLN A 261 -15.20 11.85 10.37
C GLN A 261 -16.39 12.77 10.09
N LEU A 262 -17.14 12.51 9.01
CA LEU A 262 -18.33 13.29 8.66
C LEU A 262 -19.44 13.12 9.71
N TYR A 263 -19.65 11.90 10.21
CA TYR A 263 -20.67 11.64 11.22
C TYR A 263 -20.32 12.22 12.59
N GLN A 264 -19.04 12.26 12.96
CA GLN A 264 -18.57 12.92 14.18
C GLN A 264 -18.73 14.45 14.13
N LYS A 265 -18.53 15.07 12.97
CA LYS A 265 -18.76 16.51 12.77
C LYS A 265 -20.23 16.89 12.57
N GLY A 266 -21.07 15.94 12.14
CA GLY A 266 -22.49 16.13 11.82
C GLY A 266 -23.49 16.03 12.99
N GLY A 267 -23.04 15.69 14.20
CA GLY A 267 -23.83 15.84 15.43
C GLY A 267 -24.40 14.55 16.05
N TYR A 268 -23.87 14.20 17.23
CA TYR A 268 -24.60 13.54 18.32
C TYR A 268 -24.40 14.39 19.58
N PRO A 269 -25.46 14.95 20.21
CA PRO A 269 -25.35 15.72 21.45
C PRO A 269 -25.11 14.75 22.61
N GLY A 270 -23.86 14.37 22.87
CA GLY A 270 -23.58 13.48 24.00
C GLY A 270 -22.14 12.98 24.16
N ARG A 271 -21.28 13.07 23.14
CA ARG A 271 -19.85 12.73 23.29
C ARG A 271 -19.00 13.99 23.24
N LYS A 272 -18.60 14.45 24.42
CA LYS A 272 -17.55 15.46 24.62
C LYS A 272 -16.34 15.13 23.73
N ASN A 273 -15.98 16.09 22.89
CA ASN A 273 -14.68 16.28 22.25
C ASN A 273 -13.56 15.32 22.69
N THR A 274 -13.46 14.17 22.04
CA THR A 274 -12.14 13.65 21.68
C THR A 274 -11.87 14.17 20.27
N VAL A 275 -11.49 15.45 20.19
CA VAL A 275 -10.81 15.97 19.00
C VAL A 275 -9.62 15.05 18.82
N VAL A 276 -9.62 14.21 17.79
CA VAL A 276 -8.37 13.60 17.33
C VAL A 276 -7.56 14.79 16.82
N PRO A 277 -6.51 15.23 17.54
CA PRO A 277 -5.79 16.43 17.14
C PRO A 277 -4.99 16.08 15.88
N GLY A 278 -5.20 16.85 14.81
CA GLY A 278 -4.30 16.92 13.66
C GLY A 278 -4.61 15.96 12.51
N GLY A 279 -4.92 16.54 11.35
CA GLY A 279 -4.67 15.91 10.05
C GLY A 279 -5.85 15.84 9.09
N GLY A 280 -7.03 15.43 9.55
CA GLY A 280 -8.14 15.09 8.66
C GLY A 280 -8.81 16.24 7.89
N ASP A 281 -8.50 17.50 8.22
CA ASP A 281 -9.16 18.66 7.59
C ASP A 281 -8.73 18.89 6.13
N LEU A 282 -7.44 18.73 5.82
CA LEU A 282 -6.96 18.83 4.42
C LEU A 282 -7.59 17.74 3.56
N PHE A 283 -7.59 16.51 4.05
CA PHE A 283 -8.17 15.36 3.37
C PHE A 283 -9.66 15.53 3.07
N LEU A 284 -10.45 15.99 4.05
CA LEU A 284 -11.86 16.29 3.85
C LEU A 284 -12.07 17.49 2.91
N GLN A 285 -11.19 18.48 2.95
CA GLN A 285 -11.25 19.64 2.06
C GLN A 285 -11.01 19.23 0.60
N VAL A 286 -10.03 18.38 0.33
CA VAL A 286 -9.74 17.87 -1.02
C VAL A 286 -10.95 17.14 -1.59
N LEU A 287 -11.62 16.30 -0.80
CA LEU A 287 -12.81 15.57 -1.25
C LEU A 287 -14.04 16.46 -1.43
N LYS A 288 -14.15 17.56 -0.67
CA LYS A 288 -15.17 18.58 -0.92
C LYS A 288 -14.91 19.37 -2.19
N GLN A 289 -13.64 19.57 -2.53
CA GLN A 289 -13.22 20.28 -3.75
C GLN A 289 -13.25 19.38 -4.99
N HIS A 290 -13.06 18.06 -4.81
CA HIS A 290 -13.04 17.07 -5.87
C HIS A 290 -13.96 15.87 -5.56
N PRO A 291 -15.28 16.09 -5.41
CA PRO A 291 -16.24 15.00 -5.15
C PRO A 291 -16.30 13.98 -6.30
N GLU A 292 -15.90 14.40 -7.51
CA GLU A 292 -15.95 13.58 -8.73
C GLU A 292 -15.14 12.30 -8.59
N ILE A 293 -14.07 12.30 -7.78
CA ILE A 293 -13.19 11.14 -7.63
C ILE A 293 -13.91 9.97 -6.93
N LEU A 294 -14.63 10.25 -5.85
CA LEU A 294 -15.42 9.21 -5.17
C LEU A 294 -16.60 8.76 -6.03
N GLN A 295 -17.19 9.67 -6.79
CA GLN A 295 -18.26 9.38 -7.75
C GLN A 295 -17.77 8.48 -8.89
N GLN A 296 -16.58 8.77 -9.44
CA GLN A 296 -15.92 7.94 -10.44
C GLN A 296 -15.62 6.55 -9.88
N MET A 297 -15.02 6.45 -8.69
CA MET A 297 -14.78 5.16 -8.04
C MET A 297 -16.08 4.37 -7.81
N LEU A 298 -17.17 5.04 -7.41
CA LEU A 298 -18.48 4.41 -7.27
C LEU A 298 -18.95 3.84 -8.60
N SER A 299 -18.89 4.64 -9.66
CA SER A 299 -19.30 4.23 -11.01
C SER A 299 -18.45 3.06 -11.51
N THR A 300 -17.12 3.12 -11.36
CA THR A 300 -16.19 2.05 -11.73
C THR A 300 -16.51 0.76 -11.00
N VAL A 301 -16.63 0.78 -9.66
CA VAL A 301 -16.91 -0.43 -8.89
C VAL A 301 -18.27 -1.02 -9.25
N LEU A 302 -19.31 -0.20 -9.41
CA LEU A 302 -20.63 -0.67 -9.80
C LEU A 302 -20.62 -1.29 -11.21
N ASN A 303 -19.96 -0.64 -12.18
CA ASN A 303 -19.84 -1.14 -13.54
C ASN A 303 -19.11 -2.49 -13.60
N VAL A 304 -17.99 -2.62 -12.88
CA VAL A 304 -17.24 -3.88 -12.78
C VAL A 304 -18.12 -5.00 -12.22
N ILE A 305 -18.94 -4.71 -11.20
CA ILE A 305 -19.84 -5.72 -10.62
C ILE A 305 -20.97 -6.11 -11.59
N MET A 306 -21.54 -5.14 -12.29
CA MET A 306 -22.72 -5.34 -13.15
C MET A 306 -22.38 -5.96 -14.51
N PHE A 307 -21.27 -5.58 -15.13
CA PHE A 307 -21.00 -5.86 -16.54
C PHE A 307 -19.75 -6.71 -16.79
N GLU A 308 -18.85 -6.83 -15.82
CA GLU A 308 -17.63 -7.61 -15.97
C GLU A 308 -17.68 -8.96 -15.24
N ASP A 309 -16.73 -9.84 -15.58
CA ASP A 309 -16.43 -11.05 -14.82
C ASP A 309 -15.73 -10.69 -13.49
N CYS A 310 -16.44 -10.00 -12.61
CA CYS A 310 -15.99 -9.60 -11.27
C CYS A 310 -15.64 -10.83 -10.42
N ARG A 311 -14.34 -11.17 -10.36
CA ARG A 311 -13.80 -12.27 -9.55
C ARG A 311 -13.75 -11.94 -8.06
N ASN A 312 -13.73 -10.65 -7.71
CA ASN A 312 -13.52 -10.13 -6.36
C ASN A 312 -14.77 -9.49 -5.75
N GLN A 313 -15.96 -10.01 -6.08
CA GLN A 313 -17.24 -9.42 -5.67
C GLN A 313 -17.34 -9.17 -4.17
N TRP A 314 -16.87 -10.13 -3.36
CA TRP A 314 -16.89 -10.01 -1.90
C TRP A 314 -15.97 -8.90 -1.39
N SER A 315 -14.83 -8.70 -2.04
CA SER A 315 -13.90 -7.61 -1.71
C SER A 315 -14.48 -6.26 -2.14
N MET A 316 -15.12 -6.19 -3.30
CA MET A 316 -15.71 -4.95 -3.86
C MET A 316 -16.98 -4.48 -3.13
N SER A 317 -17.73 -5.38 -2.50
CA SER A 317 -18.99 -5.03 -1.84
C SER A 317 -18.80 -4.03 -0.70
N ARG A 318 -17.73 -4.19 0.08
CA ARG A 318 -17.43 -3.36 1.25
C ARG A 318 -17.14 -1.89 0.90
N PRO A 319 -16.16 -1.59 0.02
CA PRO A 319 -15.95 -0.20 -0.42
C PRO A 319 -17.16 0.36 -1.17
N LEU A 320 -17.89 -0.46 -1.95
CA LEU A 320 -19.08 0.00 -2.66
C LEU A 320 -20.14 0.54 -1.69
N LEU A 321 -20.48 -0.19 -0.62
CA LEU A 321 -21.46 0.28 0.37
C LEU A 321 -21.03 1.65 0.94
N GLY A 322 -19.76 1.77 1.32
CA GLY A 322 -19.27 3.03 1.87
C GLY A 322 -19.31 4.17 0.85
N LEU A 323 -18.99 3.92 -0.42
CA LEU A 323 -19.10 4.91 -1.48
C LEU A 323 -20.55 5.36 -1.72
N ILE A 324 -21.51 4.42 -1.67
CA ILE A 324 -22.95 4.71 -1.78
C ILE A 324 -23.40 5.60 -0.63
N LEU A 325 -23.07 5.23 0.60
CA LEU A 325 -23.47 6.00 1.79
C LEU A 325 -22.82 7.39 1.88
N LEU A 326 -21.67 7.58 1.24
CA LEU A 326 -21.03 8.89 1.11
C LEU A 326 -21.62 9.74 -0.02
N ASN A 327 -22.19 9.12 -1.06
CA ASN A 327 -22.65 9.78 -2.29
C ASN A 327 -24.08 9.34 -2.69
N GLU A 328 -25.02 9.36 -1.76
CA GLU A 328 -26.40 8.86 -1.97
C GLU A 328 -27.11 9.53 -3.15
N GLU A 329 -26.95 10.85 -3.32
CA GLU A 329 -27.55 11.60 -4.43
C GLU A 329 -27.01 11.15 -5.79
N TYR A 330 -25.69 11.00 -5.90
CA TYR A 330 -25.05 10.55 -7.14
C TYR A 330 -25.37 9.08 -7.44
N PHE A 331 -25.44 8.22 -6.41
CA PHE A 331 -25.87 6.84 -6.59
C PHE A 331 -27.30 6.75 -7.16
N ASN A 332 -28.22 7.59 -6.68
CA ASN A 332 -29.58 7.66 -7.22
C ASN A 332 -29.58 8.14 -8.68
N GLN A 333 -28.75 9.13 -9.04
CA GLN A 333 -28.61 9.56 -10.44
C GLN A 333 -28.08 8.44 -11.33
N LEU A 334 -27.05 7.71 -10.87
CA LEU A 334 -26.48 6.57 -11.58
C LEU A 334 -27.52 5.46 -11.78
N ARG A 335 -28.31 5.15 -10.75
CA ARG A 335 -29.42 4.21 -10.80
C ARG A 335 -30.44 4.60 -11.88
N GLU A 336 -30.94 5.83 -11.85
CA GLU A 336 -31.93 6.30 -12.83
C GLU A 336 -31.39 6.26 -14.26
N ASN A 337 -30.12 6.62 -14.45
CA ASN A 337 -29.47 6.56 -15.76
C ASN A 337 -29.38 5.12 -16.28
N ILE A 338 -28.99 4.16 -15.44
CA ILE A 338 -28.91 2.74 -15.79
C ILE A 338 -30.30 2.17 -16.10
N ILE A 339 -31.34 2.55 -15.34
CA ILE A 339 -32.71 2.12 -15.59
C ILE A 339 -33.19 2.64 -16.95
N ARG A 340 -33.01 3.94 -17.22
CA ARG A 340 -33.43 4.57 -18.49
C ARG A 340 -32.70 4.02 -19.71
N SER A 341 -31.48 3.52 -19.55
CA SER A 341 -30.74 2.88 -20.64
C SER A 341 -31.22 1.46 -20.95
N GLN A 342 -32.09 0.85 -20.13
CA GLN A 342 -32.68 -0.46 -20.41
C GLN A 342 -33.91 -0.34 -21.33
N PRO A 343 -34.23 -1.39 -22.11
CA PRO A 343 -35.51 -1.52 -22.82
C PRO A 343 -36.70 -1.33 -21.88
N VAL A 344 -37.77 -0.68 -22.35
CA VAL A 344 -38.94 -0.25 -21.55
C VAL A 344 -39.56 -1.40 -20.75
N ASP A 345 -39.61 -2.60 -21.32
CA ASP A 345 -40.10 -3.83 -20.68
C ASP A 345 -39.23 -4.33 -19.52
N LYS A 346 -37.94 -3.97 -19.49
CA LYS A 346 -36.98 -4.35 -18.44
C LYS A 346 -36.76 -3.26 -17.38
N GLN A 347 -37.23 -2.03 -17.60
CA GLN A 347 -36.98 -0.89 -16.69
C GLN A 347 -37.55 -1.14 -15.29
N ALA A 348 -38.80 -1.62 -15.19
CA ALA A 348 -39.43 -1.93 -13.91
C ALA A 348 -38.68 -3.01 -13.12
N THR A 349 -38.22 -4.06 -13.82
CA THR A 349 -37.44 -5.14 -13.21
C THR A 349 -36.08 -4.66 -12.72
N MET A 350 -35.38 -3.83 -13.50
CA MET A 350 -34.11 -3.22 -13.10
C MET A 350 -34.28 -2.32 -11.87
N ALA A 351 -35.36 -1.52 -11.83
CA ALA A 351 -35.68 -0.70 -10.66
C ALA A 351 -35.84 -1.54 -9.39
N GLN A 352 -36.60 -2.66 -9.48
CA GLN A 352 -36.80 -3.58 -8.36
C GLN A 352 -35.48 -4.18 -7.85
N TRP A 353 -34.55 -4.53 -8.74
CA TRP A 353 -33.25 -5.07 -8.31
C TRP A 353 -32.42 -4.05 -7.53
N PHE A 354 -32.44 -2.79 -7.95
CA PHE A 354 -31.78 -1.72 -7.19
C PHE A 354 -32.45 -1.44 -5.83
N GLU A 355 -33.77 -1.61 -5.72
CA GLU A 355 -34.46 -1.58 -4.42
C GLU A 355 -34.01 -2.75 -3.53
N ASN A 356 -33.98 -3.97 -4.07
CA ASN A 356 -33.53 -5.16 -3.34
C ASN A 356 -32.07 -5.05 -2.90
N LEU A 357 -31.21 -4.42 -3.71
CA LEU A 357 -29.81 -4.16 -3.37
C LEU A 357 -29.69 -3.38 -2.04
N MET A 358 -30.55 -2.37 -1.85
CA MET A 358 -30.55 -1.49 -0.67
C MET A 358 -31.51 -1.95 0.44
N GLU A 359 -32.17 -3.10 0.28
CA GLU A 359 -33.19 -3.57 1.21
C GLU A 359 -32.65 -3.80 2.63
N GLY A 360 -33.15 -2.97 3.56
CA GLY A 360 -32.80 -2.97 4.97
C GLY A 360 -31.32 -2.70 5.27
N ILE A 361 -30.66 -1.98 4.36
CA ILE A 361 -29.37 -1.35 4.59
C ILE A 361 -29.55 -0.09 5.42
N GLU A 362 -28.84 -0.01 6.54
CA GLU A 362 -28.84 1.15 7.40
C GLU A 362 -27.73 2.14 7.01
N ARG A 363 -27.83 3.40 7.44
CA ARG A 363 -26.78 4.41 7.23
C ARG A 363 -25.64 4.24 8.23
N ASN A 364 -24.95 3.09 8.20
CA ASN A 364 -23.76 2.82 8.98
C ASN A 364 -22.84 1.80 8.28
N LEU A 365 -21.59 1.73 8.73
CA LEU A 365 -20.60 0.78 8.22
C LEU A 365 -20.26 -0.31 9.24
N LEU A 366 -21.26 -0.80 9.98
CA LEU A 366 -21.06 -1.94 10.89
C LEU A 366 -20.94 -3.24 10.10
N THR A 367 -20.22 -4.22 10.65
CA THR A 367 -19.99 -5.52 9.99
C THR A 367 -21.30 -6.19 9.57
N LYS A 368 -22.31 -6.21 10.45
CA LYS A 368 -23.64 -6.77 10.15
C LYS A 368 -24.29 -6.12 8.92
N ASN A 369 -24.17 -4.81 8.78
CA ASN A 369 -24.75 -4.07 7.66
C ASN A 369 -23.98 -4.33 6.35
N ARG A 370 -22.63 -4.38 6.43
CA ARG A 370 -21.77 -4.79 5.29
C ARG A 370 -22.07 -6.20 4.81
N ASP A 371 -22.25 -7.15 5.73
CA ASP A 371 -22.54 -8.54 5.40
C ASP A 371 -23.91 -8.65 4.71
N ARG A 372 -24.92 -7.92 5.21
CA ARG A 372 -26.23 -7.81 4.56
C ARG A 372 -26.13 -7.23 3.15
N PHE A 373 -25.43 -6.11 2.98
CA PHE A 373 -25.22 -5.52 1.65
C PHE A 373 -24.52 -6.49 0.68
N THR A 374 -23.54 -7.23 1.19
CA THR A 374 -22.82 -8.23 0.38
C THR A 374 -23.75 -9.36 -0.09
N GLN A 375 -24.68 -9.80 0.76
CA GLN A 375 -25.71 -10.78 0.38
C GLN A 375 -26.65 -10.21 -0.69
N ASN A 376 -27.18 -9.00 -0.47
CA ASN A 376 -28.05 -8.31 -1.42
C ASN A 376 -27.37 -8.13 -2.78
N LEU A 377 -26.11 -7.70 -2.79
CA LEU A 377 -25.30 -7.52 -4.00
C LEU A 377 -25.10 -8.84 -4.77
N SER A 378 -25.01 -9.96 -4.06
CA SER A 378 -24.89 -11.29 -4.68
C SER A 378 -26.16 -11.70 -5.42
N LEU A 379 -27.32 -11.40 -4.83
CA LEU A 379 -28.61 -11.61 -5.48
C LEU A 379 -28.78 -10.67 -6.68
N PHE A 380 -28.51 -9.37 -6.48
CA PHE A 380 -28.54 -8.35 -7.52
C PHE A 380 -27.74 -8.75 -8.76
N ARG A 381 -26.49 -9.19 -8.57
CA ARG A 381 -25.62 -9.60 -9.66
C ARG A 381 -26.11 -10.86 -10.37
N ARG A 382 -26.62 -11.85 -9.63
CA ARG A 382 -27.18 -13.07 -10.22
C ARG A 382 -28.36 -12.72 -11.13
N ASP A 383 -29.29 -11.92 -10.61
CA ASP A 383 -30.53 -11.57 -11.32
C ASP A 383 -30.24 -10.74 -12.60
N ILE A 384 -29.23 -9.85 -12.55
CA ILE A 384 -28.72 -9.13 -13.74
C ILE A 384 -28.11 -10.08 -14.76
N ASN A 385 -27.23 -10.99 -14.33
CA ASN A 385 -26.56 -11.93 -15.23
C ASN A 385 -27.53 -12.87 -15.93
N ASP A 386 -28.55 -13.36 -15.21
CA ASP A 386 -29.57 -14.25 -15.77
C ASP A 386 -30.39 -13.56 -16.88
N THR A 387 -30.57 -12.24 -16.77
CA THR A 387 -31.39 -11.45 -17.69
C THR A 387 -30.60 -10.87 -18.87
N LEU A 388 -29.29 -10.65 -18.69
CA LEU A 388 -28.36 -10.25 -19.76
C LEU A 388 -27.90 -11.45 -20.60
N LYS A 389 -27.87 -12.67 -20.05
CA LYS A 389 -27.41 -13.91 -20.73
C LYS A 389 -28.54 -14.80 -21.30
N GLY A 390 -29.74 -14.25 -21.49
CA GLY A 390 -30.88 -14.97 -22.09
C GLY A 390 -30.60 -15.51 -23.53
N PRO A 391 -31.32 -16.55 -23.99
CA PRO A 391 -30.92 -17.40 -25.10
C PRO A 391 -31.22 -16.74 -26.46
N ASN A 392 -30.37 -15.82 -26.90
CA ASN A 392 -30.10 -15.47 -28.29
C ASN A 392 -29.25 -14.19 -28.35
N THR A 393 -27.94 -14.33 -28.12
CA THR A 393 -26.99 -13.37 -28.71
C THR A 393 -25.67 -14.09 -28.91
N THR A 394 -25.41 -14.46 -30.16
CA THR A 394 -24.07 -14.76 -30.65
C THR A 394 -23.15 -13.62 -30.26
N ALA A 395 -21.98 -13.98 -29.72
CA ALA A 395 -20.94 -13.08 -29.31
C ALA A 395 -20.63 -12.04 -30.40
N ASN A 396 -21.05 -10.80 -30.16
CA ASN A 396 -20.37 -9.62 -30.67
C ASN A 396 -19.75 -8.92 -29.46
N PRO A 397 -18.46 -8.56 -29.49
CA PRO A 397 -17.85 -7.84 -28.39
C PRO A 397 -18.55 -6.47 -28.32
N ILE A 398 -19.24 -6.20 -27.22
CA ILE A 398 -19.73 -4.87 -26.89
C ILE A 398 -18.50 -4.07 -26.44
N GLY A 399 -17.67 -3.70 -27.42
CA GLY A 399 -16.50 -2.83 -27.27
C GLY A 399 -16.82 -1.35 -27.46
N ASP A 400 -18.08 -0.99 -27.72
CA ASP A 400 -18.52 0.37 -28.01
C ASP A 400 -19.53 0.91 -26.98
N MET A 401 -19.25 0.71 -25.68
CA MET A 401 -19.76 1.64 -24.67
C MET A 401 -18.63 2.58 -24.28
N MET A 402 -18.73 3.79 -24.84
CA MET A 402 -17.85 4.94 -24.66
C MET A 402 -17.04 4.91 -23.36
N THR A 403 -15.72 4.90 -23.54
CA THR A 403 -14.80 5.71 -22.75
C THR A 403 -15.39 7.11 -22.59
N LEU A 404 -16.10 7.33 -21.48
CA LEU A 404 -16.39 8.67 -20.97
C LEU A 404 -15.06 9.25 -20.47
N THR A 405 -14.25 9.67 -21.43
CA THR A 405 -13.19 10.64 -21.22
C THR A 405 -13.89 11.97 -20.97
N PHE A 406 -13.91 12.39 -19.71
CA PHE A 406 -14.21 13.77 -19.37
C PHE A 406 -12.87 14.49 -19.20
N ASN A 407 -12.64 15.50 -20.04
CA ASN A 407 -11.56 16.48 -19.92
C ASN A 407 -11.63 17.26 -18.61
#